data_AF-A0A9P4S9T2-F1
#
_entry.id   AF-A0A9P4S9T2-F1
#
_cell.length_a   1.000
_cell.length_b   1.000
_cell.length_c   1.000
_cell.angle_alpha   90.00
_cell.angle_beta   90.00
_cell.angle_gamma   90.00
#
_symmetry.space_group_name_H-M   'P 1'
#
loop_
_entity.id
_entity.type
_entity.pdbx_description
1 polymer ?
#
loop_
_entity_poly.entity_id
_entity_poly.type
_entity_poly.pdbx_seq_one_letter_code
_entity_poly.pdbx_strand_id
1 'polypeptide(L)'
;MDWAHQTGFHSFSQYQDQNLERLARDYEENVSKTLKPLSVKIVSPYVTGLRAKIVDLNSKISQLSSEKGALVDELQKQRDAVLYDHNQMAIKIMQSRAKVQPDVSPRQNGQRPPPLGQALAELIYGYEMLRKELDAMRQRNHELEEQSLQRQWADHADTMVAAPGQTVKAEDLYSLRNLIRSKYALDIEIWSLRDVHARNQYIVDEKKMKSEAALMEIRQALDVWGNEDSGWTDEELPFVEEIYRRLMSIPLGQYKQPARRSR
;
A
#
# COMPACT_ATOMS: atom_id res chain seq x y z
N MET A 1 -10.11 -18.89 25.68
CA MET A 1 -10.87 -17.93 24.84
C MET A 1 -10.20 -17.93 23.48
N ASP A 2 -10.52 -18.94 22.66
CA ASP A 2 -9.96 -19.16 21.32
C ASP A 2 -11.11 -19.15 20.31
N TRP A 3 -11.48 -17.97 19.81
CA TRP A 3 -12.58 -17.82 18.84
C TRP A 3 -12.21 -16.89 17.65
N ALA A 4 -10.93 -16.63 17.39
CA ALA A 4 -10.53 -15.54 16.48
C ALA A 4 -9.66 -15.91 15.27
N HIS A 5 -9.47 -17.19 14.91
CA HIS A 5 -8.66 -17.53 13.74
C HIS A 5 -9.19 -18.74 12.96
N GLN A 6 -10.20 -18.53 12.13
CA GLN A 6 -10.44 -19.26 10.87
C GLN A 6 -11.81 -18.87 10.34
N THR A 7 -11.85 -17.98 9.35
CA THR A 7 -12.83 -17.94 8.23
C THR A 7 -12.78 -16.55 7.59
N GLY A 8 -12.53 -16.49 6.28
CA GLY A 8 -12.83 -15.30 5.47
C GLY A 8 -11.84 -14.94 4.37
N PHE A 9 -10.54 -14.92 4.65
CA PHE A 9 -9.58 -14.27 3.75
C PHE A 9 -9.18 -15.06 2.48
N HIS A 10 -9.43 -16.38 2.44
CA HIS A 10 -9.11 -17.19 1.25
C HIS A 10 -10.13 -17.04 0.10
N SER A 11 -11.31 -16.46 0.35
CA SER A 11 -12.36 -16.37 -0.68
C SER A 11 -12.16 -15.20 -1.65
N PHE A 12 -11.48 -14.12 -1.24
CA PHE A 12 -11.40 -12.90 -2.06
C PHE A 12 -10.39 -13.03 -3.22
N SER A 13 -9.25 -13.69 -3.00
CA SER A 13 -8.25 -13.94 -4.05
C SER A 13 -8.81 -14.88 -5.12
N GLN A 14 -9.50 -15.94 -4.70
CA GLN A 14 -10.06 -16.94 -5.61
C GLN A 14 -11.18 -16.34 -6.50
N TYR A 15 -11.93 -15.37 -5.99
CA TYR A 15 -12.93 -14.64 -6.77
C TYR A 15 -12.30 -13.67 -7.78
N GLN A 16 -11.16 -13.04 -7.47
CA GLN A 16 -10.47 -12.17 -8.41
C GLN A 16 -9.91 -12.95 -9.60
N ASP A 17 -9.30 -14.12 -9.36
CA ASP A 17 -8.71 -14.94 -10.41
C ASP A 17 -9.79 -15.50 -11.36
N GLN A 18 -10.92 -15.98 -10.83
CA GLN A 18 -12.03 -16.48 -11.66
C GLN A 18 -12.67 -15.39 -12.53
N ASN A 19 -12.72 -14.14 -12.06
CA ASN A 19 -13.28 -13.04 -12.84
C ASN A 19 -12.33 -12.62 -13.96
N LEU A 20 -11.02 -12.64 -13.73
CA LEU A 20 -10.00 -12.36 -14.75
C LEU A 20 -10.00 -13.40 -15.86
N GLU A 21 -10.10 -14.69 -15.53
CA GLU A 21 -10.20 -15.75 -16.55
C GLU A 21 -11.47 -15.66 -17.40
N ARG A 22 -12.57 -15.19 -16.82
CA ARG A 22 -13.83 -15.00 -17.53
C ARG A 22 -13.74 -13.81 -18.49
N LEU A 23 -13.20 -12.68 -18.03
CA LEU A 23 -12.92 -11.51 -18.85
C LEU A 23 -11.94 -11.82 -19.99
N ALA A 24 -10.90 -12.62 -19.75
CA ALA A 24 -9.96 -13.04 -20.78
C ALA A 24 -10.64 -13.89 -21.87
N ARG A 25 -11.51 -14.83 -21.49
CA ARG A 25 -12.29 -15.65 -22.44
C ARG A 25 -13.27 -14.81 -23.25
N ASP A 26 -14.01 -13.92 -22.61
CA ASP A 26 -14.98 -13.05 -23.30
C ASP A 26 -14.26 -12.11 -24.27
N TYR A 27 -13.07 -11.62 -23.91
CA TYR A 27 -12.22 -10.83 -24.80
C TYR A 27 -11.71 -11.65 -25.99
N GLU A 28 -11.16 -12.85 -25.77
CA GLU A 28 -10.73 -13.74 -26.85
C GLU A 28 -11.87 -14.12 -27.81
N GLU A 29 -13.06 -14.38 -27.27
CA GLU A 29 -14.24 -14.71 -28.06
C GLU A 29 -14.70 -13.52 -28.91
N ASN A 30 -14.73 -12.31 -28.33
CA ASN A 30 -15.09 -11.10 -29.07
C ASN A 30 -14.04 -10.74 -30.13
N VAL A 31 -12.75 -10.82 -29.82
CA VAL A 31 -11.64 -10.62 -30.76
C VAL A 31 -11.72 -11.65 -31.89
N SER A 32 -12.01 -12.92 -31.59
CA SER A 32 -12.17 -13.97 -32.62
C SER A 32 -13.37 -13.72 -33.53
N LYS A 33 -14.49 -13.21 -33.00
CA LYS A 33 -15.70 -12.91 -33.78
C LYS A 33 -15.52 -11.69 -34.67
N THR A 34 -14.84 -10.64 -34.21
CA THR A 34 -14.67 -9.39 -34.97
C THR A 34 -13.51 -9.44 -35.97
N LEU A 35 -12.43 -10.17 -35.69
CA LEU A 35 -11.23 -10.20 -36.55
C LEU A 35 -11.16 -11.37 -37.54
N LYS A 36 -12.03 -12.39 -37.40
CA LYS A 36 -12.12 -13.52 -38.35
C LYS A 36 -12.26 -13.12 -39.84
N PRO A 37 -12.99 -12.07 -40.23
CA PRO A 37 -13.09 -11.70 -41.65
C PRO A 37 -11.91 -10.85 -42.17
N LEU A 38 -11.02 -10.35 -41.29
CA LEU A 38 -9.85 -9.54 -41.68
C LEU A 38 -8.55 -10.36 -41.78
N SER A 39 -8.55 -11.62 -41.34
CA SER A 39 -7.35 -12.44 -41.21
C SER A 39 -7.22 -13.50 -42.29
N VAL A 40 -6.49 -13.24 -43.38
CA VAL A 40 -5.67 -14.31 -44.01
C VAL A 40 -4.31 -13.84 -44.54
N LYS A 41 -4.09 -12.59 -44.98
CA LYS A 41 -2.85 -12.31 -45.76
C LYS A 41 -1.86 -11.27 -45.22
N ILE A 42 -2.15 -10.56 -44.14
CA ILE A 42 -1.21 -9.57 -43.58
C ILE A 42 -1.14 -9.70 -42.05
N VAL A 43 -0.88 -10.91 -41.54
CA VAL A 43 -0.28 -11.00 -40.19
C VAL A 43 1.19 -10.61 -40.38
N SER A 44 1.42 -9.30 -40.31
CA SER A 44 2.70 -8.64 -40.57
C SER A 44 3.81 -9.21 -39.67
N PRO A 45 5.07 -9.35 -40.16
CA PRO A 45 6.25 -9.70 -39.37
C PRO A 45 6.38 -8.87 -38.07
N TYR A 46 5.82 -7.67 -38.06
CA TYR A 46 5.74 -6.79 -36.90
C TYR A 46 4.97 -7.40 -35.72
N VAL A 47 3.82 -8.05 -35.97
CA VAL A 47 3.00 -8.67 -34.93
C VAL A 47 3.74 -9.87 -34.31
N THR A 48 4.42 -10.66 -35.13
CA THR A 48 5.26 -11.77 -34.66
C THR A 48 6.42 -11.28 -33.80
N GLY A 49 7.07 -10.18 -34.20
CA GLY A 49 8.14 -9.54 -33.42
C GLY A 49 7.65 -9.00 -32.06
N LEU A 50 6.48 -8.37 -32.02
CA LEU A 50 5.87 -7.92 -30.77
C LEU A 50 5.51 -9.09 -29.85
N ARG A 51 4.93 -10.17 -30.39
CA ARG A 51 4.63 -11.38 -29.61
C ARG A 51 5.89 -11.99 -28.99
N ALA A 52 6.99 -12.07 -29.73
CA ALA A 52 8.26 -12.57 -29.20
C ALA A 52 8.78 -11.70 -28.04
N LYS A 53 8.71 -10.36 -28.17
CA LYS A 53 9.08 -9.44 -27.09
C LYS A 53 8.19 -9.59 -25.85
N ILE A 54 6.89 -9.77 -26.03
CA ILE A 54 5.94 -10.00 -24.92
C ILE A 54 6.30 -11.29 -24.16
N VAL A 55 6.61 -12.38 -24.89
CA VAL A 55 7.03 -13.65 -24.26
C VAL A 55 8.33 -13.48 -23.49
N ASP A 56 9.33 -12.79 -24.04
CA ASP A 56 10.60 -12.48 -23.35
C ASP A 56 10.38 -11.65 -22.07
N LEU A 57 9.56 -10.60 -22.15
CA LEU A 57 9.22 -9.78 -20.99
C LEU A 57 8.48 -10.57 -19.90
N ASN A 58 7.53 -11.42 -20.28
CA ASN A 58 6.82 -12.27 -19.32
C ASN A 58 7.75 -13.30 -18.65
N SER A 59 8.73 -13.83 -19.39
CA SER A 59 9.78 -14.68 -18.83
C SER A 59 10.61 -13.92 -17.77
N LYS A 60 11.05 -12.70 -18.09
CA LYS A 60 11.79 -11.82 -17.16
C LYS A 60 10.98 -11.47 -15.92
N ILE A 61 9.70 -11.14 -16.08
CA ILE A 61 8.79 -10.87 -14.95
C ILE A 61 8.70 -12.10 -14.02
N SER A 62 8.57 -13.30 -14.61
CA SER A 62 8.50 -14.54 -13.84
C SER A 62 9.80 -14.81 -13.07
N GLN A 63 10.96 -14.56 -13.70
CA GLN A 63 12.26 -14.66 -13.05
C GLN A 63 12.39 -13.68 -11.88
N LEU A 64 12.09 -12.39 -12.10
CA LEU A 64 12.16 -11.37 -11.05
C LEU A 64 11.19 -11.67 -9.89
N SER A 65 10.01 -12.22 -10.18
CA SER A 65 9.06 -12.65 -9.14
C SER A 65 9.61 -13.80 -8.30
N SER A 66 10.30 -14.76 -8.92
CA SER A 66 10.98 -15.86 -8.23
C SER A 66 12.14 -15.36 -7.35
N GLU A 67 12.98 -14.47 -7.89
CA GLU A 67 14.09 -13.84 -7.17
C GLU A 67 13.59 -13.02 -5.96
N LYS A 68 12.50 -12.26 -6.13
CA LYS A 68 11.84 -11.55 -5.04
C LYS A 68 11.35 -12.51 -3.95
N GLY A 69 10.75 -13.64 -4.32
CA GLY A 69 10.32 -14.67 -3.38
C GLY A 69 11.49 -15.21 -2.55
N ALA A 70 12.59 -15.56 -3.20
CA ALA A 70 13.79 -16.04 -2.53
C ALA A 70 14.40 -15.01 -1.57
N LEU A 71 14.40 -13.72 -1.93
CA LEU A 71 14.88 -12.64 -1.06
C LEU A 71 13.99 -12.43 0.16
N VAL A 72 12.67 -12.55 0.00
CA VAL A 72 11.73 -12.47 1.13
C VAL A 72 11.96 -13.63 2.11
N ASP A 73 12.15 -14.85 1.60
CA ASP A 73 12.44 -16.03 2.43
C ASP A 73 13.77 -15.88 3.18
N GLU A 74 14.80 -15.34 2.55
CA GLU A 74 16.10 -15.09 3.19
C GLU A 74 16.01 -14.01 4.27
N LEU A 75 15.31 -12.89 4.02
CA LEU A 75 15.08 -11.86 5.05
C LEU A 75 14.27 -12.40 6.23
N GLN A 76 13.28 -13.25 5.94
CA GLN A 76 12.46 -13.90 6.96
C GLN A 76 13.33 -14.84 7.84
N LYS A 77 14.24 -15.61 7.22
CA LYS A 77 15.20 -16.45 7.93
C LYS A 77 16.17 -15.62 8.79
N GLN A 78 16.68 -14.50 8.29
CA GLN A 78 17.54 -13.58 9.05
C GLN A 78 16.82 -12.99 10.25
N ARG A 79 15.56 -12.57 10.07
CA ARG A 79 14.72 -12.07 11.17
C ARG A 79 14.54 -13.12 12.26
N ASP A 80 14.21 -14.35 11.88
CA ASP A 80 13.95 -15.43 12.84
C ASP A 80 15.23 -15.87 13.56
N ALA A 81 16.40 -15.80 12.91
CA ALA A 81 17.70 -16.00 13.56
C ALA A 81 17.99 -14.94 14.62
N VAL A 82 17.75 -13.65 14.33
CA VAL A 82 17.93 -12.56 15.30
C VAL A 82 16.99 -12.72 16.50
N LEU A 83 15.72 -13.09 16.25
CA LEU A 83 14.76 -13.36 17.32
C LEU A 83 15.19 -14.55 18.20
N TYR A 84 15.72 -15.61 17.58
CA TYR A 84 16.24 -16.76 18.30
C TYR A 84 17.42 -16.36 19.20
N ASP A 85 18.40 -15.63 18.68
CA ASP A 85 19.55 -15.17 19.44
C ASP A 85 19.15 -14.25 20.60
N HIS A 86 18.18 -13.36 20.36
CA HIS A 86 17.62 -12.49 21.39
C HIS A 86 16.94 -13.30 22.51
N ASN A 87 16.15 -14.31 22.15
CA ASN A 87 15.50 -15.20 23.12
C ASN A 87 16.52 -16.02 23.92
N GLN A 88 17.58 -16.52 23.27
CA GLN A 88 18.67 -17.23 23.95
C GLN A 88 19.42 -16.31 24.93
N MET A 89 19.65 -15.04 24.55
CA MET A 89 20.26 -14.05 25.44
C MET A 89 19.36 -13.78 26.66
N ALA A 90 18.05 -13.60 26.45
CA ALA A 90 17.09 -13.40 27.54
C ALA A 90 17.06 -14.60 28.50
N ILE A 91 17.06 -15.84 27.99
CA ILE A 91 17.11 -17.07 28.80
C ILE A 91 18.40 -17.11 29.62
N LYS A 92 19.57 -16.82 29.01
CA LYS A 92 20.85 -16.78 29.73
C LYS A 92 20.84 -15.74 30.85
N ILE A 93 20.28 -14.55 30.62
CA ILE A 93 20.14 -13.51 31.64
C ILE A 93 19.25 -14.01 32.79
N MET A 94 18.11 -14.65 32.48
CA MET A 94 17.22 -15.22 33.50
C MET A 94 17.88 -16.36 34.30
N GLN A 95 18.61 -17.26 33.65
CA GLN A 95 19.33 -18.35 34.32
C GLN A 95 20.47 -17.85 35.21
N SER A 96 21.23 -16.87 34.74
CA SER A 96 22.28 -16.23 35.55
C SER A 96 21.68 -15.56 36.79
N ARG A 97 20.49 -14.94 36.67
CA ARG A 97 19.76 -14.39 37.83
C ARG A 97 19.26 -15.48 38.79
N ALA A 98 18.76 -16.61 38.29
CA ALA A 98 18.29 -17.72 39.13
C ALA A 98 19.42 -18.40 39.91
N LYS A 99 20.64 -18.48 39.35
CA LYS A 99 21.82 -18.98 40.07
C LYS A 99 22.34 -18.02 41.14
N VAL A 100 21.95 -16.75 41.07
CA VAL A 100 22.16 -15.75 42.14
C VAL A 100 20.92 -15.72 43.06
N GLN A 101 20.27 -16.88 43.27
CA GLN A 101 19.44 -17.02 44.46
C GLN A 101 20.38 -16.99 45.67
N PRO A 102 20.17 -16.06 46.61
CA PRO A 102 20.99 -16.00 47.80
C PRO A 102 20.78 -17.31 48.54
N ASP A 103 21.86 -18.07 48.69
CA ASP A 103 21.96 -19.01 49.80
C ASP A 103 21.63 -18.20 51.06
N VAL A 104 20.46 -18.47 51.66
CA VAL A 104 19.97 -17.81 52.89
C VAL A 104 20.73 -18.40 54.08
N SER A 105 22.03 -18.57 53.92
CA SER A 105 22.97 -18.72 55.01
C SER A 105 23.03 -17.37 55.74
N PRO A 106 22.87 -17.33 57.08
CA PRO A 106 22.91 -16.10 57.86
C PRO A 106 24.20 -15.32 57.58
N ARG A 107 24.07 -14.12 57.04
CA ARG A 107 25.19 -13.24 56.67
C ARG A 107 26.11 -12.96 57.85
N GLN A 108 27.30 -13.55 57.83
CA GLN A 108 28.49 -12.99 58.48
C GLN A 108 29.37 -12.33 57.41
N ASN A 109 29.01 -11.11 57.01
CA ASN A 109 29.88 -10.05 56.48
C ASN A 109 29.06 -9.07 55.63
N GLY A 110 29.08 -7.80 56.03
CA GLY A 110 28.16 -6.73 55.62
C GLY A 110 28.24 -6.21 54.19
N GLN A 111 28.45 -7.06 53.18
CA GLN A 111 28.24 -6.64 51.79
C GLN A 111 26.75 -6.64 51.46
N ARG A 112 26.21 -5.41 51.42
CA ARG A 112 24.82 -5.13 51.06
C ARG A 112 24.62 -5.54 49.59
N PRO A 113 23.64 -6.38 49.25
CA PRO A 113 23.34 -6.72 47.87
C PRO A 113 22.95 -5.43 47.12
N PRO A 114 23.24 -5.32 45.82
CA PRO A 114 22.78 -4.19 45.04
C PRO A 114 21.25 -4.07 45.19
N PRO A 115 20.72 -2.86 45.42
CA PRO A 115 19.31 -2.68 45.64
C PRO A 115 18.55 -3.16 44.41
N LEU A 116 17.49 -3.96 44.61
CA LEU A 116 16.63 -4.51 43.57
C LEU A 116 16.18 -3.45 42.54
N GLY A 117 16.13 -2.18 42.94
CA GLY A 117 15.83 -1.03 42.09
C GLY A 117 16.83 -0.80 40.95
N GLN A 118 18.12 -1.11 41.10
CA GLN A 118 19.12 -0.86 40.05
C GLN A 118 18.94 -1.80 38.85
N ALA A 119 18.72 -3.09 39.11
CA ALA A 119 18.46 -4.07 38.04
C ALA A 119 17.12 -3.85 37.31
N LEU A 120 16.12 -3.32 38.02
CA LEU A 120 14.85 -2.90 37.43
C LEU A 120 15.02 -1.66 36.56
N ALA A 121 15.80 -0.67 37.01
CA ALA A 121 16.10 0.54 36.25
C ALA A 121 16.83 0.22 34.93
N GLU A 122 17.81 -0.70 34.94
CA GLU A 122 18.51 -1.14 33.72
C GLU A 122 17.57 -1.80 32.72
N LEU A 123 16.61 -2.61 33.18
CA LEU A 123 15.65 -3.29 32.32
C LEU A 123 14.62 -2.33 31.72
N ILE A 124 14.13 -1.39 32.53
CA ILE A 124 13.24 -0.31 32.07
C ILE A 124 13.95 0.52 31.00
N TYR A 125 15.20 0.92 31.25
CA TYR A 125 16.01 1.66 30.30
C TYR A 125 16.23 0.90 28.99
N GLY A 126 16.56 -0.40 29.06
CA GLY A 126 16.72 -1.25 27.86
C GLY A 126 15.44 -1.35 27.02
N TYR A 127 14.28 -1.49 27.67
CA TYR A 127 12.99 -1.53 26.98
C TYR A 127 12.64 -0.19 26.32
N GLU A 128 12.90 0.93 27.00
CA GLU A 128 12.68 2.27 26.42
C GLU A 128 13.55 2.52 25.20
N MET A 129 14.80 2.04 25.19
CA MET A 129 15.69 2.14 24.03
C MET A 129 15.17 1.33 22.83
N LEU A 130 14.76 0.07 23.04
CA LEU A 130 14.16 -0.75 21.98
C LEU A 130 12.88 -0.13 21.41
N ARG A 131 12.04 0.45 22.27
CA ARG A 131 10.83 1.13 21.83
C ARG A 131 11.15 2.35 20.95
N LYS A 132 12.11 3.18 21.36
CA LYS A 132 12.57 4.33 20.56
C LYS A 132 13.14 3.89 19.22
N GLU A 133 13.90 2.80 19.17
CA GLU A 133 14.45 2.27 17.93
C GLU A 133 13.37 1.74 16.98
N LEU A 134 12.36 1.04 17.52
CA LEU A 134 11.21 0.58 16.74
C LEU A 134 10.41 1.75 16.15
N ASP A 135 10.18 2.79 16.94
CA ASP A 135 9.49 3.99 16.48
C ASP A 135 10.31 4.73 15.40
N ALA A 136 11.64 4.82 15.55
CA ALA A 136 12.53 5.39 14.55
C ALA A 136 12.58 4.56 13.24
N MET A 137 12.48 3.23 13.31
CA MET A 137 12.37 2.38 12.12
C MET A 137 11.04 2.59 11.39
N ARG A 138 9.92 2.69 12.14
CA ARG A 138 8.61 2.99 11.55
C ARG A 138 8.60 4.35 10.85
N GLN A 139 9.23 5.36 11.46
CA GLN A 139 9.41 6.67 10.84
C GLN A 139 10.22 6.58 9.55
N ARG A 140 11.38 5.91 9.55
CA ARG A 140 12.19 5.71 8.34
C ARG A 140 11.43 4.99 7.23
N ASN A 141 10.66 3.94 7.55
CA ASN A 141 9.86 3.25 6.56
C ASN A 141 8.77 4.16 5.98
N HIS A 142 8.12 4.97 6.83
CA HIS A 142 7.14 5.94 6.39
C HIS A 142 7.76 7.01 5.49
N GLU A 143 8.93 7.55 5.85
CA GLU A 143 9.67 8.52 5.03
C GLU A 143 10.09 7.94 3.68
N LEU A 144 10.54 6.67 3.63
CA LEU A 144 10.89 6.00 2.38
C LEU A 144 9.66 5.79 1.49
N GLU A 145 8.53 5.44 2.08
CA GLU A 145 7.26 5.30 1.37
C GLU A 145 6.77 6.64 0.82
N GLU A 146 6.83 7.71 1.63
CA GLU A 146 6.53 9.06 1.18
C GLU A 146 7.49 9.54 0.09
N GLN A 147 8.79 9.28 0.19
CA GLN A 147 9.76 9.62 -0.87
C GLN A 147 9.49 8.85 -2.16
N SER A 148 9.14 7.56 -2.06
CA SER A 148 8.77 6.74 -3.22
C SER A 148 7.53 7.30 -3.90
N LEU A 149 6.49 7.62 -3.13
CA LEU A 149 5.28 8.26 -3.64
C LEU A 149 5.58 9.62 -4.25
N GLN A 150 6.39 10.45 -3.60
CA GLN A 150 6.74 11.78 -4.08
C GLN A 150 7.55 11.73 -5.38
N ARG A 151 8.43 10.74 -5.56
CA ARG A 151 9.12 10.50 -6.85
C ARG A 151 8.16 10.07 -7.94
N GLN A 152 7.30 9.09 -7.65
CA GLN A 152 6.25 8.69 -8.59
C GLN A 152 5.37 9.87 -8.98
N TRP A 153 5.00 10.71 -8.00
CA TRP A 153 4.19 11.91 -8.22
C TRP A 153 4.93 12.98 -9.01
N ALA A 154 6.22 13.21 -8.78
CA ALA A 154 7.00 14.17 -9.55
C ALA A 154 7.10 13.73 -11.03
N ASP A 155 7.41 12.46 -11.26
CA ASP A 155 7.44 11.87 -12.60
C ASP A 155 6.05 11.94 -13.27
N HIS A 156 4.97 11.80 -12.48
CA HIS A 156 3.59 11.90 -12.97
C HIS A 156 3.14 13.34 -13.20
N ALA A 157 3.52 14.31 -12.38
CA ALA A 157 3.11 15.71 -12.52
C ALA A 157 3.57 16.31 -13.85
N ASP A 158 4.78 15.95 -14.29
CA ASP A 158 5.31 16.35 -15.60
C ASP A 158 4.52 15.74 -16.77
N THR A 159 3.83 14.61 -16.55
CA THR A 159 2.94 14.00 -17.55
C THR A 159 1.51 14.54 -17.53
N MET A 160 0.98 14.94 -16.38
CA MET A 160 -0.45 15.28 -16.24
C MET A 160 -0.83 16.69 -16.72
N VAL A 161 0.13 17.59 -16.96
CA VAL A 161 -0.14 18.90 -17.55
C VAL A 161 0.00 18.82 -19.07
N ALA A 162 -0.81 17.96 -19.68
CA ALA A 162 -1.04 18.04 -21.11
C ALA A 162 -1.77 19.38 -21.39
N ALA A 163 -1.28 20.15 -22.36
CA ALA A 163 -1.93 21.39 -22.74
C ALA A 163 -3.36 21.08 -23.23
N PRO A 164 -4.35 21.97 -22.99
CA PRO A 164 -5.70 21.80 -23.53
C PRO A 164 -5.65 21.51 -25.05
N GLY A 165 -6.37 20.47 -25.49
CA GLY A 165 -6.40 20.02 -26.89
C GLY A 165 -5.31 19.03 -27.29
N GLN A 166 -4.46 18.57 -26.35
CA GLN A 166 -3.63 17.39 -26.60
C GLN A 166 -4.44 16.10 -26.45
N THR A 167 -4.22 15.16 -27.37
CA THR A 167 -4.81 13.82 -27.31
C THR A 167 -4.41 13.14 -26.01
N VAL A 168 -5.40 12.67 -25.26
CA VAL A 168 -5.19 11.95 -23.99
C VAL A 168 -4.40 10.66 -24.25
N LYS A 169 -3.28 10.49 -23.55
CA LYS A 169 -2.42 9.31 -23.71
C LYS A 169 -2.84 8.19 -22.74
N ALA A 170 -2.37 6.98 -23.02
CA ALA A 170 -2.61 5.83 -22.16
C ALA A 170 -2.02 6.03 -20.75
N GLU A 171 -0.91 6.75 -20.64
CA GLU A 171 -0.26 7.11 -19.39
C GLU A 171 -1.15 8.03 -18.52
N ASP A 172 -1.89 8.95 -19.15
CA ASP A 172 -2.78 9.89 -18.45
C ASP A 172 -3.98 9.13 -17.84
N LEU A 173 -4.55 8.18 -18.60
CA LEU A 173 -5.59 7.27 -18.12
C LEU A 173 -5.10 6.40 -16.95
N TYR A 174 -3.87 5.89 -17.04
CA TYR A 174 -3.28 5.10 -15.96
C TYR A 174 -3.06 5.95 -14.69
N SER A 175 -2.60 7.18 -14.85
CA SER A 175 -2.42 8.13 -13.75
C SER A 175 -3.74 8.45 -13.07
N LEU A 176 -4.79 8.81 -13.84
CA LEU A 176 -6.13 9.05 -13.29
C LEU A 176 -6.66 7.83 -12.52
N ARG A 177 -6.49 6.63 -13.06
CA ARG A 177 -6.88 5.38 -12.38
C ARG A 177 -6.19 5.23 -11.03
N ASN A 178 -4.91 5.57 -10.93
CA ASN A 178 -4.16 5.48 -9.68
C ASN A 178 -4.58 6.56 -8.67
N LEU A 179 -4.87 7.78 -9.14
CA LEU A 179 -5.44 8.83 -8.30
C LEU A 179 -6.79 8.40 -7.71
N ILE A 180 -7.68 7.84 -8.54
CA ILE A 180 -8.98 7.31 -8.08
C ILE A 180 -8.79 6.24 -7.01
N ARG A 181 -7.88 5.27 -7.25
CA ARG A 181 -7.58 4.22 -6.26
C ARG A 181 -7.03 4.78 -4.96
N SER A 182 -6.12 5.74 -5.04
CA SER A 182 -5.51 6.38 -3.88
C SER A 182 -6.56 7.11 -3.05
N LYS A 183 -7.47 7.84 -3.70
CA LYS A 183 -8.62 8.48 -3.06
C LYS A 183 -9.50 7.43 -2.34
N TYR A 184 -9.86 6.34 -3.02
CA TYR A 184 -10.66 5.27 -2.39
C TYR A 184 -9.94 4.59 -1.21
N ALA A 185 -8.63 4.37 -1.31
CA ALA A 185 -7.84 3.81 -0.21
C ALA A 185 -7.87 4.75 1.01
N LEU A 186 -7.65 6.06 0.80
CA LEU A 186 -7.74 7.06 1.85
C LEU A 186 -9.14 7.09 2.48
N ASP A 187 -10.20 6.98 1.70
CA ASP A 187 -11.57 6.95 2.22
C ASP A 187 -11.82 5.73 3.13
N ILE A 188 -11.32 4.55 2.75
CA ILE A 188 -11.41 3.33 3.55
C ILE A 188 -10.63 3.49 4.85
N GLU A 189 -9.45 4.10 4.81
CA GLU A 189 -8.65 4.39 6.00
C GLU A 189 -9.33 5.40 6.93
N ILE A 190 -9.91 6.48 6.38
CA ILE A 190 -10.68 7.45 7.15
C ILE A 190 -11.86 6.75 7.83
N TRP A 191 -12.54 5.86 7.11
CA TRP A 191 -13.68 5.11 7.65
C TRP A 191 -13.27 4.15 8.77
N SER A 192 -12.14 3.46 8.62
CA SER A 192 -11.62 2.55 9.65
C SER A 192 -11.18 3.30 10.92
N LEU A 193 -10.83 4.58 10.80
CA LEU A 193 -10.42 5.46 11.91
C LEU A 193 -11.57 6.28 12.51
N ARG A 194 -12.84 5.99 12.20
CA ARG A 194 -14.00 6.78 12.67
C ARG A 194 -14.11 6.89 14.20
N ASP A 195 -13.66 5.86 14.92
CA ASP A 195 -13.76 5.74 16.39
C ASP A 195 -12.42 5.96 17.10
N VAL A 196 -11.49 6.68 16.45
CA VAL A 196 -10.17 6.94 17.02
C VAL A 196 -10.27 7.86 18.26
N HIS A 197 -9.39 7.63 19.24
CA HIS A 197 -9.33 8.48 20.43
C HIS A 197 -9.02 9.94 20.05
N ALA A 198 -9.59 10.90 20.79
CA ALA A 198 -9.50 12.34 20.46
C ALA A 198 -8.07 12.85 20.25
N ARG A 199 -7.08 12.32 21.00
CA ARG A 199 -5.66 12.65 20.84
C ARG A 199 -5.12 12.34 19.45
N ASN A 200 -5.69 11.36 18.74
CA ASN A 200 -5.25 10.90 17.42
C ASN A 200 -6.13 11.43 16.28
N GLN A 201 -7.10 12.31 16.58
CA GLN A 201 -8.03 12.85 15.59
C GLN A 201 -7.30 13.59 14.46
N TYR A 202 -6.16 14.23 14.77
CA TYR A 202 -5.34 14.94 13.79
C TYR A 202 -4.89 14.05 12.61
N ILE A 203 -4.64 12.75 12.86
CA ILE A 203 -4.25 11.79 11.81
C ILE A 203 -5.39 11.60 10.82
N VAL A 204 -6.63 11.52 11.34
CA VAL A 204 -7.83 11.38 10.50
C VAL A 204 -8.06 12.64 9.69
N ASP A 205 -7.86 13.81 10.30
CA ASP A 205 -8.05 15.09 9.63
C ASP A 205 -7.01 15.32 8.52
N GLU A 206 -5.76 14.92 8.74
CA GLU A 206 -4.74 14.91 7.68
C GLU A 206 -5.13 13.99 6.52
N LYS A 207 -5.60 12.77 6.80
CA LYS A 207 -6.04 11.83 5.75
C LYS A 207 -7.25 12.37 4.97
N LYS A 208 -8.19 13.03 5.64
CA LYS A 208 -9.32 13.71 4.98
C LYS A 208 -8.85 14.80 4.03
N MET A 209 -7.90 15.63 4.46
CA MET A 209 -7.31 16.66 3.60
C MET A 209 -6.63 16.04 2.37
N LYS A 210 -5.86 14.95 2.55
CA LYS A 210 -5.23 14.22 1.43
C LYS A 210 -6.27 13.63 0.47
N SER A 211 -7.37 13.03 0.98
CA SER A 211 -8.45 12.50 0.14
C SER A 211 -9.15 13.61 -0.66
N GLU A 212 -9.38 14.77 -0.04
CA GLU A 212 -10.01 15.92 -0.71
C GLU A 212 -9.10 16.52 -1.78
N ALA A 213 -7.78 16.63 -1.51
CA ALA A 213 -6.80 17.06 -2.51
C ALA A 213 -6.77 16.12 -3.72
N ALA A 214 -6.75 14.79 -3.49
CA ALA A 214 -6.80 13.81 -4.57
C ALA A 214 -8.08 13.92 -5.41
N LEU A 215 -9.24 14.16 -4.78
CA LEU A 215 -10.49 14.40 -5.52
C LEU A 215 -10.43 15.68 -6.36
N MET A 216 -9.79 16.74 -5.87
CA MET A 216 -9.62 17.98 -6.61
C MET A 216 -8.72 17.79 -7.83
N GLU A 217 -7.62 17.06 -7.70
CA GLU A 217 -6.73 16.71 -8.83
C GLU A 217 -7.45 15.85 -9.88
N ILE A 218 -8.24 14.86 -9.44
CA ILE A 218 -9.09 14.04 -10.34
C ILE A 218 -10.03 14.93 -11.15
N ARG A 219 -10.69 15.90 -10.51
CA ARG A 219 -11.60 16.83 -11.17
C ARG A 219 -10.87 17.71 -12.18
N GLN A 220 -9.71 18.23 -11.82
CA GLN A 220 -8.90 19.05 -12.72
C GLN A 220 -8.45 18.25 -13.96
N ALA A 221 -8.01 17.00 -13.79
CA ALA A 221 -7.64 16.14 -14.92
C ALA A 221 -8.84 15.90 -15.85
N LEU A 222 -10.02 15.64 -15.29
CA LEU A 222 -11.25 15.44 -16.06
C LEU A 222 -11.74 16.73 -16.75
N ASP A 223 -11.58 17.90 -16.14
CA ASP A 223 -11.92 19.18 -16.75
C ASP A 223 -11.06 19.45 -17.99
N VAL A 224 -9.78 19.06 -17.97
CA VAL A 224 -8.90 19.14 -19.15
C VAL A 224 -9.41 18.22 -20.26
N TRP A 225 -9.86 17.01 -19.92
CA TRP A 225 -10.35 16.02 -20.88
C TRP A 225 -11.77 16.29 -21.39
N GLY A 226 -12.59 17.03 -20.64
CA GLY A 226 -13.96 17.36 -21.04
C GLY A 226 -14.06 18.44 -22.12
N ASN A 227 -12.94 19.07 -22.52
CA ASN A 227 -12.92 20.02 -23.62
C ASN A 227 -13.11 19.30 -24.97
N GLU A 228 -13.78 19.95 -25.93
CA GLU A 228 -14.16 19.38 -27.24
C GLU A 228 -12.96 18.86 -28.06
N ASP A 229 -11.74 19.32 -27.77
CA ASP A 229 -10.51 18.96 -28.49
C ASP A 229 -9.73 17.77 -27.89
N SER A 230 -10.30 17.02 -26.95
CA SER A 230 -9.61 15.94 -26.23
C SER A 230 -9.31 14.68 -27.06
N GLY A 231 -9.85 14.59 -28.27
CA GLY A 231 -9.54 13.53 -29.22
C GLY A 231 -10.21 12.18 -28.92
N TRP A 232 -11.26 12.18 -28.10
CA TRP A 232 -12.08 10.98 -27.86
C TRP A 232 -12.86 10.59 -29.11
N THR A 233 -13.03 9.29 -29.30
CA THR A 233 -13.94 8.78 -30.33
C THR A 233 -15.39 8.87 -29.87
N ASP A 234 -16.34 8.89 -30.82
CA ASP A 234 -17.79 8.91 -30.53
C ASP A 234 -18.24 7.72 -29.65
N GLU A 235 -17.51 6.61 -29.70
CA GLU A 235 -17.77 5.42 -28.88
C GLU A 235 -17.26 5.57 -27.43
N GLU A 236 -16.17 6.31 -27.22
CA GLU A 236 -15.54 6.51 -25.90
C GLU A 236 -16.19 7.65 -25.12
N LEU A 237 -16.69 8.67 -25.82
CA LEU A 237 -17.24 9.89 -25.22
C LEU A 237 -18.31 9.61 -24.14
N PRO A 238 -19.30 8.70 -24.35
CA PRO A 238 -20.31 8.40 -23.33
C PRO A 238 -19.72 7.85 -22.02
N PHE A 239 -18.61 7.09 -22.10
CA PHE A 239 -17.94 6.55 -20.91
C PHE A 239 -17.23 7.64 -20.14
N VAL A 240 -16.55 8.56 -20.82
CA VAL A 240 -15.86 9.70 -20.21
C VAL A 240 -16.87 10.63 -19.53
N GLU A 241 -18.00 10.91 -20.20
CA GLU A 241 -19.09 11.71 -19.63
C GLU A 241 -19.70 11.06 -18.37
N GLU A 242 -19.90 9.74 -18.36
CA GLU A 242 -20.38 9.03 -17.18
C GLU A 242 -19.39 9.12 -16.01
N ILE A 243 -18.09 8.94 -16.27
CA ILE A 243 -17.03 9.07 -15.27
C ILE A 243 -17.00 10.50 -14.72
N TYR A 244 -17.01 11.49 -15.61
CA TYR A 244 -17.06 12.91 -15.27
C TYR A 244 -18.26 13.21 -14.36
N ARG A 245 -19.46 12.81 -14.77
CA ARG A 245 -20.71 13.04 -14.03
C ARG A 245 -20.64 12.43 -12.63
N ARG A 246 -20.17 11.18 -12.50
CA ARG A 246 -20.04 10.49 -11.21
C ARG A 246 -19.06 11.21 -10.30
N LEU A 247 -17.88 11.56 -10.80
CA LEU A 247 -16.84 12.18 -9.97
C LEU A 247 -17.18 13.63 -9.58
N MET A 248 -17.83 14.38 -10.48
CA MET A 248 -18.30 15.74 -10.19
C MET A 248 -19.48 15.76 -9.20
N SER A 249 -20.25 14.68 -9.11
CA SER A 249 -21.35 14.57 -8.13
C SER A 249 -20.88 14.43 -6.68
N ILE A 250 -19.62 14.03 -6.45
CA ILE A 250 -19.06 13.84 -5.10
C ILE A 250 -18.72 15.22 -4.50
N PRO A 251 -19.40 15.70 -3.45
CA PRO A 251 -19.21 17.06 -2.96
C PRO A 251 -17.79 17.29 -2.41
N LEU A 252 -17.17 18.41 -2.80
CA LEU A 252 -15.98 18.93 -2.13
C LEU A 252 -16.36 19.37 -0.71
N GLY A 253 -15.48 19.12 0.26
CA GLY A 253 -15.75 19.36 1.67
C GLY A 253 -16.70 18.35 2.31
N GLN A 254 -16.88 17.14 1.74
CA GLN A 254 -17.68 16.08 2.38
C GLN A 254 -17.21 15.72 3.81
N TYR A 255 -15.96 16.09 4.15
CA TYR A 255 -15.38 15.89 5.47
C TYR A 255 -15.41 17.10 6.39
N LYS A 256 -15.92 18.27 5.94
CA LYS A 256 -16.10 19.43 6.81
C LYS A 256 -17.09 19.04 7.90
N GLN A 257 -16.59 18.81 9.11
CA GLN A 257 -17.47 18.58 10.24
C GLN A 257 -18.36 19.83 10.40
N PRO A 258 -19.68 19.66 10.60
CA PRO A 258 -20.52 20.79 10.95
C PRO A 258 -19.91 21.45 12.17
N ALA A 259 -19.68 22.77 12.10
CA ALA A 259 -19.06 23.53 13.17
C ALA A 259 -19.70 23.10 14.50
N ARG A 260 -18.90 22.48 15.38
CA ARG A 260 -19.39 21.98 16.66
C ARG A 260 -19.97 23.17 17.38
N ARG A 261 -21.30 23.21 17.50
CA ARG A 261 -21.99 24.25 18.26
C ARG A 261 -21.45 24.18 19.68
N SER A 262 -20.66 25.18 20.06
CA SER A 262 -20.17 25.37 21.42
C SER A 262 -21.38 25.32 22.34
N ARG A 263 -21.47 24.28 23.17
CA ARG A 263 -22.42 24.23 24.28
C ARG A 263 -21.76 24.80 25.51
#